data_AF-A0A564YPW8-F1
#
_entry.id   AF-A0A564YPW8-F1
#
_cell.length_a   1.000
_cell.length_b   1.000
_cell.length_c   1.000
_cell.angle_alpha   90.00
_cell.angle_beta   90.00
_cell.angle_gamma   90.00
#
_symmetry.space_group_name_H-M   'P 1'
#
loop_
_entity.id
_entity.type
_entity.pdbx_description
1 polymer ?
#
loop_
_entity_poly.entity_id
_entity_poly.type
_entity_poly.pdbx_seq_one_letter_code
_entity_poly.pdbx_strand_id
1 'polypeptide(L)'
;MDHVINLRFRPLTREDDVSVSDSVSDSSYLNNGHTVDLDRDGTSVEICPADTQENEPDSTSKAEIIRRLLRPVKEKHSSKEAEEIRITQLYNHALQMSSESENSLEAIPLLESIVHSFLFRSSSNAPPHLKTINFASCRLLATLYLKSNKPETAFKLLKTAVELDPTDLGVWVKLATTSTTLNKFEDADKALFHILQQQPSHPVALYWAPIFYFGVCEFHACLKYAIRCLFVNPRDQVAVYLIKQVLSIDSSCDHLMQDLYKSYPNILEQVEVHDTVKEHVDERWKKIRAAHREMIDEQNKMNILKTFKFPGPLYKLTWEHLANAVVSMFDKLMKEDLVEAGLDLGSLFEDGEIPPKELQVVEPMEVSISSTQMSQEEFLAAETEMDAQSS
;
A
#
# COMPACT_ATOMS: atom_id res chain seq x y z
N MET A 1 -3.95 14.71 -22.93
CA MET A 1 -5.36 14.32 -23.08
C MET A 1 -5.51 12.90 -22.58
N ASP A 2 -5.72 12.81 -21.28
CA ASP A 2 -6.40 11.80 -20.46
C ASP A 2 -6.53 10.37 -20.99
N HIS A 3 -5.67 9.49 -20.44
CA HIS A 3 -5.95 8.07 -20.39
C HIS A 3 -6.69 7.74 -19.08
N VAL A 4 -8.02 7.80 -19.14
CA VAL A 4 -8.92 7.26 -18.12
C VAL A 4 -8.86 5.74 -18.17
N ILE A 5 -8.30 5.12 -17.14
CA ILE A 5 -8.30 3.67 -16.95
C ILE A 5 -9.72 3.26 -16.53
N ASN A 6 -10.48 2.72 -17.48
CA ASN A 6 -11.80 2.13 -17.25
C ASN A 6 -11.66 0.81 -16.45
N LEU A 7 -11.94 0.87 -15.15
CA LEU A 7 -12.13 -0.30 -14.29
C LEU A 7 -13.51 -0.93 -14.61
N ARG A 8 -13.54 -1.94 -15.49
CA ARG A 8 -14.75 -2.75 -15.71
C ARG A 8 -14.87 -3.85 -14.66
N PHE A 9 -15.91 -3.74 -13.84
CA PHE A 9 -16.35 -4.73 -12.88
C PHE A 9 -16.90 -5.99 -13.56
N ARG A 10 -16.59 -7.17 -13.00
CA ARG A 10 -17.34 -8.41 -13.27
C ARG A 10 -18.13 -8.81 -12.02
N PRO A 11 -19.37 -9.34 -12.16
CA PRO A 11 -20.15 -9.84 -11.04
C PRO A 11 -19.53 -11.13 -10.47
N LEU A 12 -19.58 -11.28 -9.16
CA LEU A 12 -19.16 -12.48 -8.43
C LEU A 12 -20.20 -13.59 -8.62
N THR A 13 -19.82 -14.69 -9.27
CA THR A 13 -20.56 -15.96 -9.21
C THR A 13 -20.01 -16.83 -8.08
N ARG A 14 -20.94 -17.51 -7.42
CA ARG A 14 -20.77 -18.34 -6.23
C ARG A 14 -20.22 -19.72 -6.63
N GLU A 15 -19.15 -20.17 -5.98
CA GLU A 15 -18.73 -21.58 -5.97
C GLU A 15 -18.43 -22.01 -4.52
N ASP A 16 -19.37 -22.80 -4.01
CA ASP A 16 -19.37 -23.95 -3.11
C ASP A 16 -18.35 -24.10 -1.95
N ASP A 17 -18.95 -24.08 -0.75
CA ASP A 17 -18.77 -24.91 0.45
C ASP A 17 -17.39 -25.53 0.77
N VAL A 18 -16.75 -24.97 1.81
CA VAL A 18 -15.96 -25.76 2.77
C VAL A 18 -16.27 -25.27 4.19
N SER A 19 -16.74 -26.19 5.03
CA SER A 19 -16.99 -26.02 6.46
C SER A 19 -15.71 -25.69 7.22
N VAL A 20 -15.71 -24.63 8.04
CA VAL A 20 -14.63 -24.33 8.99
C VAL A 20 -15.19 -24.26 10.40
N SER A 21 -14.59 -25.08 11.26
CA SER A 21 -14.86 -25.24 12.68
C SER A 21 -14.44 -24.02 13.51
N ASP A 22 -15.28 -23.69 14.50
CA ASP A 22 -15.04 -22.70 15.53
C ASP A 22 -13.82 -23.03 16.39
N SER A 23 -12.78 -22.19 16.31
CA SER A 23 -11.91 -21.72 17.42
C SER A 23 -10.56 -21.28 16.85
N VAL A 24 -10.25 -19.98 16.83
CA VAL A 24 -8.90 -19.50 16.51
C VAL A 24 -8.48 -18.42 17.50
N SER A 25 -7.47 -18.76 18.31
CA SER A 25 -6.76 -17.87 19.23
C SER A 25 -5.58 -17.15 18.55
N ASP A 26 -5.26 -15.98 19.11
CA ASP A 26 -4.39 -14.91 18.60
C ASP A 26 -2.91 -15.25 18.30
N SER A 27 -2.39 -16.43 18.67
CA SER A 27 -0.99 -16.79 18.41
C SER A 27 -0.76 -17.42 17.02
N SER A 28 -1.83 -17.77 16.30
CA SER A 28 -1.75 -18.55 15.06
C SER A 28 -1.38 -17.73 13.82
N TYR A 29 -1.71 -16.44 13.76
CA TYR A 29 -1.45 -15.61 12.58
C TYR A 29 -0.02 -15.06 12.48
N LEU A 30 0.72 -15.04 13.60
CA LEU A 30 2.14 -14.67 13.62
C LEU A 30 3.06 -15.91 13.56
N ASN A 31 2.53 -17.12 13.81
CA ASN A 31 3.36 -18.33 14.00
C ASN A 31 3.05 -19.53 13.07
N ASN A 32 2.03 -19.47 12.21
CA ASN A 32 1.79 -20.56 11.24
C ASN A 32 2.54 -20.36 9.92
N GLY A 33 3.82 -20.69 9.95
CA GLY A 33 4.61 -21.07 8.76
C GLY A 33 4.62 -22.57 8.54
N HIS A 34 3.49 -23.27 8.73
CA HIS A 34 3.38 -24.69 8.40
C HIS A 34 3.17 -24.84 6.88
N THR A 35 4.27 -25.04 6.16
CA THR A 35 4.25 -25.65 4.83
C THR A 35 3.88 -27.11 5.00
N VAL A 36 2.72 -27.50 4.48
CA VAL A 36 2.39 -28.91 4.23
C VAL A 36 3.15 -29.30 2.97
N ASP A 37 4.25 -30.02 3.14
CA ASP A 37 5.00 -30.63 2.04
C ASP A 37 4.15 -31.76 1.44
N LEU A 38 3.59 -31.50 0.27
CA LEU A 38 3.09 -32.52 -0.64
C LEU A 38 4.20 -32.81 -1.64
N ASP A 39 5.00 -33.84 -1.38
CA ASP A 39 5.65 -34.66 -2.41
C ASP A 39 6.20 -35.94 -1.77
N ARG A 40 5.42 -37.02 -1.85
CA ARG A 40 5.90 -38.38 -1.63
C ARG A 40 5.20 -39.31 -2.61
N ASP A 41 5.89 -39.64 -3.70
CA ASP A 41 5.67 -40.90 -4.41
C ASP A 41 6.98 -41.68 -4.43
N GLY A 42 6.87 -42.91 -3.91
CA GLY A 42 7.99 -43.79 -3.66
C GLY A 42 8.34 -44.64 -4.87
N THR A 43 9.64 -44.85 -5.06
CA THR A 43 10.16 -46.09 -5.62
C THR A 43 11.33 -46.53 -4.76
N SER A 44 11.07 -47.58 -3.99
CA SER A 44 12.02 -48.33 -3.17
C SER A 44 13.01 -49.10 -4.05
N VAL A 45 14.30 -48.94 -3.76
CA VAL A 45 15.33 -49.91 -4.15
C VAL A 45 15.96 -50.45 -2.87
N GLU A 46 15.76 -51.74 -2.65
CA GLU A 46 16.36 -52.54 -1.57
C GLU A 46 17.88 -52.63 -1.75
N ILE A 47 18.64 -52.39 -0.67
CA ILE A 47 19.98 -52.96 -0.49
C ILE A 47 20.12 -53.41 0.98
N CYS A 48 20.47 -54.69 1.16
CA CYS A 48 20.67 -55.41 2.42
C CYS A 48 21.88 -54.93 3.25
N PRO A 49 21.96 -55.29 4.56
CA PRO A 49 22.79 -54.61 5.54
C PRO A 49 24.19 -55.20 5.66
N ALA A 50 25.18 -54.37 6.00
CA ALA A 50 26.46 -54.82 6.54
C ALA A 50 27.02 -53.80 7.53
N ASP A 51 27.21 -54.31 8.75
CA ASP A 51 28.23 -54.00 9.73
C ASP A 51 28.34 -52.58 10.33
N THR A 52 27.91 -52.54 11.59
CA THR A 52 28.43 -51.74 12.70
C THR A 52 29.89 -51.32 12.53
N GLN A 53 30.10 -50.03 12.31
CA GLN A 53 31.16 -49.28 13.00
C GLN A 53 30.58 -47.96 13.50
N GLU A 54 30.43 -47.89 14.82
CA GLU A 54 30.42 -46.64 15.56
C GLU A 54 31.69 -45.86 15.18
N ASN A 55 31.52 -44.79 14.40
CA ASN A 55 32.49 -43.74 14.28
C ASN A 55 31.70 -42.43 14.32
N GLU A 56 31.93 -41.61 15.33
CA GLU A 56 31.74 -40.16 15.21
C GLU A 56 32.95 -39.61 14.43
N PRO A 57 32.79 -39.22 13.15
CA PRO A 57 33.58 -38.11 12.64
C PRO A 57 32.84 -37.38 11.49
N ASP A 58 32.09 -36.30 11.74
CA ASP A 58 31.50 -35.59 10.58
C ASP A 58 31.19 -34.09 10.74
N SER A 59 31.20 -33.52 11.94
CA SER A 59 30.91 -32.08 12.12
C SER A 59 32.05 -31.18 11.62
N THR A 60 33.31 -31.60 11.81
CA THR A 60 34.51 -30.90 11.32
C THR A 60 34.66 -30.97 9.80
N SER A 61 34.21 -32.06 9.16
CA SER A 61 34.23 -32.23 7.69
C SER A 61 33.22 -31.26 7.04
N LYS A 62 31.98 -31.23 7.53
CA LYS A 62 30.88 -30.38 7.04
C LYS A 62 31.21 -28.89 7.18
N ALA A 63 31.75 -28.48 8.34
CA ALA A 63 32.14 -27.09 8.58
C ALA A 63 33.27 -26.61 7.63
N GLU A 64 34.24 -27.47 7.33
CA GLU A 64 35.34 -27.11 6.41
C GLU A 64 34.87 -27.02 4.95
N ILE A 65 33.94 -27.89 4.55
CA ILE A 65 33.28 -27.82 3.24
C ILE A 65 32.55 -26.47 3.09
N ILE A 66 31.73 -26.09 4.07
CA ILE A 66 30.99 -24.81 4.06
C ILE A 66 31.97 -23.62 3.99
N ARG A 67 33.05 -23.62 4.79
CA ARG A 67 34.08 -22.58 4.73
C ARG A 67 34.72 -22.46 3.35
N ARG A 68 34.95 -23.58 2.65
CA ARG A 68 35.48 -23.58 1.29
C ARG A 68 34.50 -22.98 0.29
N LEU A 69 33.21 -23.30 0.40
CA LEU A 69 32.15 -22.81 -0.50
C LEU A 69 31.86 -21.30 -0.33
N LEU A 70 32.06 -20.77 0.88
CA LEU A 70 31.88 -19.35 1.20
C LEU A 70 33.07 -18.47 0.79
N ARG A 71 34.17 -19.04 0.29
CA ARG A 71 35.31 -18.23 -0.15
C ARG A 71 34.90 -17.27 -1.27
N PRO A 72 35.39 -16.01 -1.26
CA PRO A 72 35.03 -15.03 -2.28
C PRO A 72 35.33 -15.55 -3.69
N VAL A 73 34.30 -15.58 -4.53
CA VAL A 73 34.44 -16.02 -5.92
C VAL A 73 34.97 -14.86 -6.75
N LYS A 74 36.13 -15.05 -7.37
CA LYS A 74 36.69 -14.08 -8.30
C LYS A 74 36.03 -14.28 -9.66
N GLU A 75 35.10 -13.40 -10.03
CA GLU A 75 34.34 -13.46 -11.29
C GLU A 75 35.24 -13.65 -12.53
N LYS A 76 36.44 -13.05 -12.54
CA LYS A 76 37.42 -13.18 -13.64
C LYS A 76 38.01 -14.59 -13.82
N HIS A 77 37.87 -15.48 -12.83
CA HIS A 77 38.52 -16.79 -12.79
C HIS A 77 37.56 -17.94 -12.50
N SER A 78 36.26 -17.68 -12.33
CA SER A 78 35.26 -18.72 -12.11
C SER A 78 34.46 -18.95 -13.38
N SER A 79 34.32 -20.21 -13.78
CA SER A 79 33.34 -20.56 -14.83
C SER A 79 31.92 -20.37 -14.29
N LYS A 80 30.95 -20.14 -15.19
CA LYS A 80 29.53 -20.10 -14.82
C LYS A 80 29.11 -21.43 -14.22
N GLU A 81 29.44 -22.54 -14.87
CA GLU A 81 29.14 -23.91 -14.39
C GLU A 81 29.67 -24.19 -12.98
N ALA A 82 30.89 -23.75 -12.65
CA ALA A 82 31.44 -23.93 -11.31
C ALA A 82 30.66 -23.14 -10.26
N GLU A 83 30.18 -21.95 -10.62
CA GLU A 83 29.33 -21.13 -9.75
C GLU A 83 27.94 -21.73 -9.57
N GLU A 84 27.36 -22.34 -10.61
CA GLU A 84 26.07 -23.06 -10.53
C GLU A 84 26.15 -24.24 -9.55
N ILE A 85 27.22 -25.03 -9.64
CA ILE A 85 27.48 -26.14 -8.71
C ILE A 85 27.63 -25.61 -7.29
N ARG A 86 28.39 -24.53 -7.11
CA ARG A 86 28.59 -23.90 -5.80
C ARG A 86 27.28 -23.43 -5.18
N ILE A 87 26.43 -22.75 -5.95
CA ILE A 87 25.11 -22.29 -5.50
C ILE A 87 24.24 -23.47 -5.07
N THR A 88 24.21 -24.53 -5.87
CA THR A 88 23.42 -25.74 -5.58
C THR A 88 23.90 -26.41 -4.28
N GLN A 89 25.21 -26.52 -4.09
CA GLN A 89 25.79 -27.08 -2.86
C GLN A 89 25.51 -26.21 -1.63
N LEU A 90 25.65 -24.89 -1.74
CA LEU A 90 25.31 -23.96 -0.67
C LEU A 90 23.83 -24.05 -0.29
N TYR A 91 22.95 -24.14 -1.29
CA TYR A 91 21.51 -24.23 -1.05
C TYR A 91 21.13 -25.53 -0.33
N ASN A 92 21.71 -26.67 -0.73
CA ASN A 92 21.48 -27.95 -0.05
C ASN A 92 21.95 -27.92 1.41
N HIS A 93 23.10 -27.31 1.69
CA HIS A 93 23.55 -27.13 3.07
C HIS A 93 22.65 -26.19 3.86
N ALA A 94 22.18 -25.09 3.27
CA ALA A 94 21.22 -24.20 3.92
C ALA A 94 19.92 -24.93 4.29
N LEU A 95 19.39 -25.77 3.40
CA LEU A 95 18.20 -26.58 3.68
C LEU A 95 18.43 -27.57 4.82
N GLN A 96 19.55 -28.28 4.84
CA GLN A 96 19.91 -29.19 5.94
C GLN A 96 19.92 -28.46 7.28
N MET A 97 20.60 -27.30 7.34
CA MET A 97 20.68 -26.48 8.57
C MET A 97 19.31 -25.96 9.02
N SER A 98 18.44 -25.61 8.07
CA SER A 98 17.06 -25.22 8.35
C SER A 98 16.16 -26.36 8.81
N SER A 99 16.46 -27.60 8.43
CA SER A 99 15.74 -28.79 8.91
C SER A 99 16.23 -29.31 10.27
N GLU A 100 17.51 -29.13 10.58
CA GLU A 100 18.16 -29.66 11.79
C GLU A 100 17.90 -28.80 13.04
N SER A 101 17.68 -27.48 12.90
CA SER A 101 17.41 -26.59 14.02
C SER A 101 16.38 -25.51 13.69
N GLU A 102 15.45 -25.27 14.61
CA GLU A 102 14.45 -24.19 14.49
C GLU A 102 15.10 -22.79 14.46
N ASN A 103 16.36 -22.69 14.91
CA ASN A 103 17.19 -21.48 15.00
C ASN A 103 18.22 -21.36 13.87
N SER A 104 17.79 -21.56 12.62
CA SER A 104 18.66 -21.60 11.43
C SER A 104 19.24 -20.25 10.97
N LEU A 105 19.59 -19.36 11.91
CA LEU A 105 20.35 -18.13 11.63
C LEU A 105 21.74 -18.44 11.05
N GLU A 106 22.27 -19.63 11.29
CA GLU A 106 23.54 -20.11 10.73
C GLU A 106 23.50 -20.28 9.20
N ALA A 107 22.31 -20.41 8.60
CA ALA A 107 22.15 -20.49 7.15
C ALA A 107 22.25 -19.13 6.44
N ILE A 108 22.16 -18.01 7.17
CA ILE A 108 22.23 -16.64 6.64
C ILE A 108 23.46 -16.43 5.71
N PRO A 109 24.71 -16.71 6.13
CA PRO A 109 25.87 -16.48 5.28
C PRO A 109 25.85 -17.29 3.98
N LEU A 110 25.28 -18.51 4.00
CA LEU A 110 25.14 -19.35 2.82
C LEU A 110 24.14 -18.73 1.83
N LEU A 111 22.99 -18.29 2.35
CA LEU A 111 21.93 -17.69 1.55
C LEU A 111 22.33 -16.31 1.00
N GLU A 112 23.01 -15.48 1.80
CA GLU A 112 23.59 -14.21 1.33
C GLU A 112 24.57 -14.46 0.17
N SER A 113 25.42 -15.49 0.30
CA SER A 113 26.39 -15.86 -0.76
C SER A 113 25.71 -16.30 -2.05
N ILE A 114 24.55 -16.96 -1.96
CA ILE A 114 23.73 -17.34 -3.12
C ILE A 114 23.12 -16.10 -3.77
N VAL A 115 22.35 -15.31 -3.01
CA VAL A 115 21.59 -14.16 -3.54
C VAL A 115 22.50 -13.10 -4.16
N HIS A 116 23.72 -12.93 -3.63
CA HIS A 116 24.70 -11.97 -4.15
C HIS A 116 25.58 -12.52 -5.28
N SER A 117 25.36 -13.75 -5.75
CA SER A 117 26.11 -14.33 -6.86
C SER A 117 26.04 -13.47 -8.12
N PHE A 118 27.14 -13.43 -8.86
CA PHE A 118 27.23 -12.71 -10.13
C PHE A 118 26.28 -13.25 -11.21
N LEU A 119 25.84 -14.50 -11.07
CA LEU A 119 24.87 -15.12 -11.99
C LEU A 119 23.49 -14.46 -11.92
N PHE A 120 23.11 -13.87 -10.78
CA PHE A 120 21.81 -13.19 -10.62
C PHE A 120 21.85 -11.70 -10.95
N ARG A 121 23.03 -11.07 -10.92
CA ARG A 121 23.20 -9.64 -11.27
C ARG A 121 22.98 -9.37 -12.76
N SER A 122 23.27 -10.38 -13.59
CA SER A 122 23.12 -10.32 -15.05
C SER A 122 21.76 -10.91 -15.44
N SER A 123 20.68 -10.20 -15.10
CA SER A 123 19.29 -10.70 -14.99
C SER A 123 18.64 -11.34 -16.23
N SER A 124 19.31 -11.49 -17.37
CA SER A 124 18.64 -11.98 -18.60
C SER A 124 18.71 -13.49 -18.86
N ASN A 125 19.71 -14.24 -18.37
CA ASN A 125 19.98 -15.61 -18.85
C ASN A 125 20.26 -16.68 -17.77
N ALA A 126 19.86 -16.47 -16.51
CA ALA A 126 20.03 -17.52 -15.49
C ALA A 126 19.15 -18.76 -15.82
N PRO A 127 19.69 -20.00 -15.72
CA PRO A 127 18.93 -21.22 -15.90
C PRO A 127 17.68 -21.27 -15.00
N PRO A 128 16.58 -21.93 -15.43
CA PRO A 128 15.34 -22.01 -14.65
C PRO A 128 15.53 -22.53 -13.23
N HIS A 129 16.33 -23.59 -13.06
CA HIS A 129 16.60 -24.18 -11.75
C HIS A 129 17.29 -23.19 -10.79
N LEU A 130 18.20 -22.33 -11.30
CA LEU A 130 18.83 -21.31 -10.47
C LEU A 130 17.87 -20.19 -10.10
N LYS A 131 16.88 -19.87 -10.94
CA LYS A 131 15.82 -18.91 -10.58
C LYS A 131 14.98 -19.46 -9.43
N THR A 132 14.64 -20.75 -9.45
CA THR A 132 13.95 -21.44 -8.35
C THR A 132 14.79 -21.42 -7.07
N ILE A 133 16.09 -21.73 -7.15
CA ILE A 133 17.00 -21.66 -6.00
C ILE A 133 17.10 -20.22 -5.47
N ASN A 134 17.21 -19.23 -6.35
CA ASN A 134 17.28 -17.82 -5.96
C ASN A 134 15.99 -17.38 -5.25
N PHE A 135 14.83 -17.70 -5.82
CA PHE A 135 13.53 -17.46 -5.21
C PHE A 135 13.44 -18.06 -3.81
N ALA A 136 13.74 -19.36 -3.70
CA ALA A 136 13.68 -20.06 -2.42
C ALA A 136 14.70 -19.51 -1.41
N SER A 137 15.89 -19.10 -1.87
CA SER A 137 16.92 -18.49 -1.04
C SER A 137 16.50 -17.10 -0.55
N CYS A 138 15.94 -16.24 -1.41
CA CYS A 138 15.38 -14.95 -1.02
C CYS A 138 14.25 -15.12 0.00
N ARG A 139 13.33 -16.06 -0.23
CA ARG A 139 12.21 -16.36 0.67
C ARG A 139 12.68 -16.82 2.06
N LEU A 140 13.63 -17.75 2.10
CA LEU A 140 14.18 -18.27 3.34
C LEU A 140 14.99 -17.20 4.09
N LEU A 141 15.88 -16.49 3.39
CA LEU A 141 16.71 -15.44 3.97
C LEU A 141 15.87 -14.27 4.52
N ALA A 142 14.83 -13.85 3.78
CA ALA A 142 13.89 -12.85 4.27
C ALA A 142 13.23 -13.29 5.59
N THR A 143 12.82 -14.55 5.68
CA THR A 143 12.22 -15.12 6.89
C THR A 143 13.20 -15.09 8.08
N LEU A 144 14.47 -15.43 7.84
CA LEU A 144 15.51 -15.39 8.89
C LEU A 144 15.82 -13.96 9.34
N TYR A 145 15.82 -12.99 8.44
CA TYR A 145 15.99 -11.59 8.81
C TYR A 145 14.80 -11.01 9.57
N LEU A 146 13.57 -11.41 9.25
CA LEU A 146 12.40 -11.06 10.07
C LEU A 146 12.53 -11.60 11.49
N LYS A 147 12.96 -12.87 11.65
CA LYS A 147 13.27 -13.44 12.97
C LYS A 147 14.41 -12.72 13.69
N SER A 148 15.38 -12.19 12.94
CA SER A 148 16.52 -11.43 13.47
C SER A 148 16.22 -9.95 13.71
N ASN A 149 14.95 -9.53 13.62
CA ASN A 149 14.50 -8.14 13.75
C ASN A 149 15.21 -7.16 12.78
N LYS A 150 15.41 -7.60 11.52
CA LYS A 150 15.96 -6.78 10.42
C LYS A 150 14.94 -6.60 9.27
N PRO A 151 13.78 -5.99 9.52
CA PRO A 151 12.68 -5.96 8.57
C PRO A 151 13.00 -5.24 7.24
N GLU A 152 13.84 -4.21 7.23
CA GLU A 152 14.21 -3.48 6.01
C GLU A 152 15.00 -4.35 5.02
N THR A 153 15.87 -5.22 5.52
CA THR A 153 16.61 -6.17 4.69
C THR A 153 15.70 -7.27 4.16
N ALA A 154 14.80 -7.77 5.00
CA ALA A 154 13.80 -8.76 4.60
C ALA A 154 12.88 -8.20 3.51
N PHE A 155 12.42 -6.95 3.64
CA PHE A 155 11.57 -6.28 2.66
C PHE A 155 12.18 -6.28 1.26
N LYS A 156 13.47 -5.94 1.13
CA LYS A 156 14.17 -5.95 -0.17
C LYS A 156 14.18 -7.35 -0.79
N LEU A 157 14.44 -8.38 0.03
CA LEU A 157 14.46 -9.78 -0.42
C LEU A 157 13.06 -10.29 -0.78
N LEU A 158 12.02 -9.85 -0.08
CA LEU A 158 10.64 -10.19 -0.41
C LEU A 158 10.24 -9.58 -1.75
N LYS A 159 10.63 -8.34 -2.04
CA LYS A 159 10.42 -7.73 -3.36
C LYS A 159 11.10 -8.53 -4.47
N THR A 160 12.35 -8.92 -4.27
CA THR A 160 13.04 -9.77 -5.27
C THR A 160 12.39 -11.15 -5.40
N ALA A 161 11.88 -11.73 -4.31
CA ALA A 161 11.21 -13.02 -4.34
C ALA A 161 9.91 -12.98 -5.16
N VAL A 162 9.06 -11.97 -4.97
CA VAL A 162 7.82 -11.85 -5.75
C VAL A 162 8.04 -11.51 -7.23
N GLU A 163 9.18 -10.90 -7.57
CA GLU A 163 9.61 -10.69 -8.96
C GLU A 163 10.08 -11.98 -9.64
N LEU A 164 10.69 -12.89 -8.87
CA LEU A 164 11.18 -14.19 -9.36
C LEU A 164 10.05 -15.20 -9.53
N ASP A 165 9.14 -15.26 -8.55
CA ASP A 165 7.93 -16.07 -8.60
C ASP A 165 6.76 -15.30 -7.98
N PRO A 166 5.83 -14.78 -8.81
CA PRO A 166 4.69 -14.03 -8.33
C PRO A 166 3.55 -14.94 -7.82
N THR A 167 3.66 -16.27 -7.93
CA THR A 167 2.53 -17.17 -7.64
C THR A 167 2.43 -17.57 -6.17
N ASP A 168 3.54 -17.50 -5.41
CA ASP A 168 3.56 -17.84 -3.99
C ASP A 168 2.92 -16.72 -3.13
N LEU A 169 1.64 -16.91 -2.80
CA LEU A 169 0.87 -15.98 -1.97
C LEU A 169 1.45 -15.86 -0.54
N GLY A 170 2.16 -16.86 -0.04
CA GLY A 170 2.82 -16.79 1.27
C GLY A 170 3.91 -15.72 1.30
N VAL A 171 4.68 -15.58 0.22
CA VAL A 171 5.66 -14.49 0.07
C VAL A 171 4.97 -13.14 -0.01
N TRP A 172 3.88 -13.03 -0.77
CA TRP A 172 3.09 -11.81 -0.84
C TRP A 172 2.51 -11.39 0.52
N VAL A 173 2.03 -12.34 1.35
CA VAL A 173 1.56 -12.07 2.71
C VAL A 173 2.68 -11.50 3.58
N LYS A 174 3.89 -12.09 3.52
CA LYS A 174 5.05 -11.54 4.22
C LYS A 174 5.40 -10.15 3.72
N LEU A 175 5.36 -9.93 2.40
CA LEU A 175 5.59 -8.62 1.82
C LEU A 175 4.57 -7.60 2.31
N ALA A 176 3.27 -7.92 2.31
CA ALA A 176 2.21 -7.03 2.79
C ALA A 176 2.43 -6.64 4.26
N THR A 177 2.56 -7.63 5.14
CA THR A 177 2.73 -7.42 6.59
C THR A 177 4.02 -6.66 6.90
N THR A 178 5.16 -7.05 6.32
CA THR A 178 6.43 -6.32 6.48
C THR A 178 6.34 -4.89 5.96
N SER A 179 5.70 -4.68 4.80
CA SER A 179 5.50 -3.34 4.23
C SER A 179 4.65 -2.47 5.15
N THR A 180 3.57 -2.99 5.72
CA THR A 180 2.75 -2.28 6.71
C THR A 180 3.57 -1.91 7.95
N THR A 181 4.40 -2.82 8.48
CA THR A 181 5.24 -2.52 9.65
C THR A 181 6.33 -1.48 9.38
N LEU A 182 6.80 -1.40 8.13
CA LEU A 182 7.81 -0.44 7.68
C LEU A 182 7.20 0.86 7.12
N ASN A 183 5.89 1.04 7.26
CA ASN A 183 5.14 2.19 6.72
C ASN A 183 5.32 2.38 5.20
N LYS A 184 5.55 1.29 4.47
CA LYS A 184 5.60 1.24 2.99
C LYS A 184 4.20 0.98 2.44
N PHE A 185 3.31 1.97 2.59
CA PHE A 185 1.88 1.79 2.33
C PHE A 185 1.57 1.39 0.89
N GLU A 186 2.27 1.94 -0.11
CA GLU A 186 2.07 1.56 -1.51
C GLU A 186 2.44 0.10 -1.80
N ASP A 187 3.55 -0.39 -1.24
CA ASP A 187 3.97 -1.79 -1.40
C ASP A 187 3.00 -2.73 -0.65
N ALA A 188 2.49 -2.31 0.51
CA ALA A 188 1.48 -3.06 1.27
C ALA A 188 0.15 -3.18 0.50
N ASP A 189 -0.33 -2.08 -0.09
CA ASP A 189 -1.54 -2.04 -0.92
C ASP A 189 -1.41 -2.97 -2.13
N LYS A 190 -0.31 -2.85 -2.89
CA LYS A 190 -0.02 -3.73 -4.04
C LYS A 190 -0.01 -5.21 -3.65
N ALA A 191 0.61 -5.53 -2.53
CA ALA A 191 0.69 -6.92 -2.05
C ALA A 191 -0.67 -7.47 -1.62
N LEU A 192 -1.46 -6.72 -0.85
CA LEU A 192 -2.81 -7.11 -0.44
C LEU A 192 -3.73 -7.27 -1.66
N PHE A 193 -3.67 -6.32 -2.59
CA PHE A 193 -4.43 -6.37 -3.83
C PHE A 193 -4.09 -7.62 -4.65
N HIS A 194 -2.80 -7.92 -4.82
CA HIS A 194 -2.38 -9.11 -5.55
C HIS A 194 -2.92 -10.40 -4.92
N ILE A 195 -2.81 -10.56 -3.60
CA ILE A 195 -3.31 -11.76 -2.90
C ILE A 195 -4.82 -11.91 -3.10
N LEU A 196 -5.59 -10.83 -2.90
CA LEU A 196 -7.06 -10.84 -2.99
C LEU A 196 -7.58 -10.89 -4.44
N GLN A 197 -6.72 -10.61 -5.43
CA GLN A 197 -7.01 -10.86 -6.83
C GLN A 197 -6.86 -12.33 -7.18
N GLN A 198 -5.79 -12.99 -6.70
CA GLN A 198 -5.51 -14.41 -6.98
C GLN A 198 -6.41 -15.34 -6.16
N GLN A 199 -6.50 -15.10 -4.86
CA GLN A 199 -7.35 -15.86 -3.95
C GLN A 199 -8.27 -14.88 -3.21
N PRO A 200 -9.49 -14.70 -3.74
CA PRO A 200 -10.36 -13.65 -3.25
C PRO A 200 -10.87 -13.86 -1.81
N SER A 201 -10.89 -15.10 -1.32
CA SER A 201 -11.22 -15.50 0.05
C SER A 201 -9.99 -15.83 0.92
N HIS A 202 -8.79 -15.38 0.54
CA HIS A 202 -7.57 -15.69 1.28
C HIS A 202 -7.67 -15.21 2.74
N PRO A 203 -7.57 -16.10 3.74
CA PRO A 203 -7.94 -15.78 5.12
C PRO A 203 -7.10 -14.65 5.72
N VAL A 204 -5.77 -14.70 5.55
CA VAL A 204 -4.87 -13.69 6.12
C VAL A 204 -5.06 -12.31 5.47
N ALA A 205 -5.05 -12.23 4.14
CA ALA A 205 -5.21 -10.97 3.43
C ALA A 205 -6.61 -10.38 3.64
N LEU A 206 -7.66 -11.20 3.68
CA LEU A 206 -9.03 -10.74 3.88
C LEU A 206 -9.24 -10.19 5.30
N TYR A 207 -8.56 -10.76 6.29
CA TYR A 207 -8.53 -10.22 7.66
C TYR A 207 -7.76 -8.89 7.76
N TRP A 208 -6.57 -8.80 7.15
CA TRP A 208 -5.71 -7.61 7.28
C TRP A 208 -6.15 -6.43 6.40
N ALA A 209 -6.74 -6.69 5.23
CA ALA A 209 -7.08 -5.64 4.27
C ALA A 209 -8.05 -4.58 4.84
N PRO A 210 -9.20 -4.92 5.44
CA PRO A 210 -10.09 -3.91 6.03
C PRO A 210 -9.40 -3.04 7.08
N ILE A 211 -8.58 -3.63 7.96
CA ILE A 211 -7.83 -2.92 9.00
C ILE A 211 -6.82 -1.95 8.37
N PHE A 212 -6.10 -2.41 7.35
CA PHE A 212 -5.13 -1.61 6.60
C PHE A 212 -5.82 -0.42 5.92
N TYR A 213 -6.86 -0.66 5.12
CA TYR A 213 -7.57 0.38 4.38
C TYR A 213 -8.28 1.37 5.30
N PHE A 214 -8.84 0.90 6.44
CA PHE A 214 -9.35 1.81 7.46
C PHE A 214 -8.24 2.69 8.06
N GLY A 215 -7.07 2.10 8.32
CA GLY A 215 -5.90 2.81 8.82
C GLY A 215 -5.43 3.93 7.88
N VAL A 216 -5.35 3.66 6.57
CA VAL A 216 -4.95 4.66 5.56
C VAL A 216 -6.11 5.58 5.10
N CYS A 217 -7.29 5.45 5.71
CA CYS A 217 -8.51 6.24 5.43
C CYS A 217 -9.16 5.98 4.05
N GLU A 218 -8.91 4.83 3.44
CA GLU A 218 -9.55 4.38 2.21
C GLU A 218 -10.86 3.63 2.53
N PHE A 219 -11.92 4.38 2.88
CA PHE A 219 -13.17 3.83 3.42
C PHE A 219 -13.93 2.92 2.44
N HIS A 220 -13.91 3.23 1.15
CA HIS A 220 -14.55 2.40 0.12
C HIS A 220 -13.90 1.02 0.02
N ALA A 221 -12.56 0.98 0.01
CA ALA A 221 -11.82 -0.28 0.00
C ALA A 221 -12.01 -1.05 1.31
N CYS A 222 -12.00 -0.35 2.46
CA CYS A 222 -12.30 -0.94 3.76
C CYS A 222 -13.66 -1.66 3.75
N LEU A 223 -14.73 -0.98 3.35
CA LEU A 223 -16.07 -1.57 3.29
C LEU A 223 -16.14 -2.73 2.31
N LYS A 224 -15.58 -2.58 1.11
CA LYS A 224 -15.55 -3.66 0.11
C LYS A 224 -14.99 -4.96 0.68
N TYR A 225 -13.86 -4.90 1.38
CA TYR A 225 -13.24 -6.09 1.95
C TYR A 225 -13.93 -6.55 3.25
N ALA A 226 -14.42 -5.64 4.10
CA ALA A 226 -15.16 -6.01 5.30
C ALA A 226 -16.51 -6.70 4.97
N ILE A 227 -17.26 -6.18 3.99
CA ILE A 227 -18.47 -6.82 3.46
C ILE A 227 -18.14 -8.22 2.96
N ARG A 228 -17.01 -8.36 2.25
CA ARG A 228 -16.55 -9.66 1.78
C ARG A 228 -16.23 -10.62 2.92
N CYS A 229 -15.62 -10.17 4.02
CA CYS A 229 -15.44 -11.00 5.21
C CYS A 229 -16.78 -11.55 5.69
N LEU A 230 -17.84 -10.73 5.73
CA LEU A 230 -19.17 -11.17 6.16
C LEU A 230 -19.86 -12.14 5.21
N PHE A 231 -19.55 -12.09 3.91
CA PHE A 231 -20.01 -13.13 2.99
C PHE A 231 -19.32 -14.48 3.19
N VAL A 232 -18.08 -14.49 3.69
CA VAL A 232 -17.35 -15.72 4.03
C VAL A 232 -17.74 -16.22 5.42
N ASN A 233 -17.78 -15.33 6.40
CA ASN A 233 -18.18 -15.59 7.77
C ASN A 233 -19.10 -14.47 8.28
N PRO A 234 -20.42 -14.68 8.29
CA PRO A 234 -21.38 -13.68 8.78
C PRO A 234 -21.20 -13.28 10.24
N ARG A 235 -20.46 -14.07 11.05
CA ARG A 235 -20.19 -13.76 12.47
C ARG A 235 -18.83 -13.07 12.71
N ASP A 236 -18.19 -12.58 11.66
CA ASP A 236 -16.92 -11.85 11.79
C ASP A 236 -17.11 -10.52 12.53
N GLN A 237 -16.72 -10.52 13.82
CA GLN A 237 -16.82 -9.35 14.69
C GLN A 237 -15.93 -8.19 14.22
N VAL A 238 -14.76 -8.48 13.63
CA VAL A 238 -13.83 -7.45 13.14
C VAL A 238 -14.44 -6.73 11.95
N ALA A 239 -15.02 -7.48 11.02
CA ALA A 239 -15.69 -6.91 9.86
C ALA A 239 -16.90 -6.05 10.26
N VAL A 240 -17.78 -6.56 11.14
CA VAL A 240 -18.92 -5.78 11.65
C VAL A 240 -18.45 -4.52 12.37
N TYR A 241 -17.40 -4.61 13.19
CA TYR A 241 -16.85 -3.47 13.90
C TYR A 241 -16.34 -2.39 12.94
N LEU A 242 -15.52 -2.75 11.95
CA LEU A 242 -14.97 -1.81 10.98
C LEU A 242 -16.06 -1.18 10.10
N ILE A 243 -17.08 -1.93 9.69
CA ILE A 243 -18.22 -1.38 8.95
C ILE A 243 -18.94 -0.33 9.80
N LYS A 244 -19.26 -0.63 11.06
CA LYS A 244 -19.88 0.34 11.97
C LYS A 244 -19.02 1.59 12.14
N GLN A 245 -17.70 1.44 12.27
CA GLN A 245 -16.77 2.57 12.35
C GLN A 245 -16.83 3.44 11.08
N VAL A 246 -16.74 2.83 9.89
CA VAL A 246 -16.82 3.59 8.64
C VAL A 246 -18.15 4.33 8.50
N LEU A 247 -19.29 3.66 8.73
CA LEU A 247 -20.61 4.28 8.60
C LEU A 247 -20.85 5.39 9.62
N SER A 248 -20.22 5.31 10.80
CA SER A 248 -20.27 6.39 11.80
C SER A 248 -19.48 7.63 11.38
N ILE A 249 -18.44 7.47 10.54
CA ILE A 249 -17.59 8.56 10.04
C ILE A 249 -18.18 9.13 8.76
N ASP A 250 -18.58 8.26 7.83
CA ASP A 250 -19.09 8.60 6.51
C ASP A 250 -20.35 7.78 6.19
N SER A 251 -21.50 8.38 6.48
CA SER A 251 -22.82 7.79 6.22
C SER A 251 -23.14 7.69 4.73
N SER A 252 -22.44 8.42 3.85
CA SER A 252 -22.67 8.34 2.41
C SER A 252 -22.32 6.97 1.84
N CYS A 253 -21.43 6.23 2.51
CA CYS A 253 -20.99 4.90 2.11
C CYS A 253 -22.04 3.79 2.36
N ASP A 254 -23.17 4.07 3.02
CA ASP A 254 -24.19 3.05 3.32
C ASP A 254 -24.78 2.40 2.05
N HIS A 255 -24.78 3.11 0.92
CA HIS A 255 -25.22 2.56 -0.36
C HIS A 255 -24.43 1.32 -0.81
N LEU A 256 -23.17 1.16 -0.36
CA LEU A 256 -22.34 -0.01 -0.66
C LEU A 256 -22.79 -1.28 0.10
N MET A 257 -23.61 -1.12 1.13
CA MET A 257 -24.09 -2.20 2.00
C MET A 257 -25.35 -2.91 1.47
N GLN A 258 -25.97 -2.38 0.41
CA GLN A 258 -27.28 -2.84 -0.08
C GLN A 258 -27.34 -4.35 -0.33
N ASP A 259 -26.33 -4.92 -0.99
CA ASP A 259 -26.32 -6.35 -1.31
C ASP A 259 -26.06 -7.22 -0.07
N LEU A 260 -25.31 -6.70 0.91
CA LEU A 260 -25.14 -7.36 2.19
C LEU A 260 -26.47 -7.39 2.96
N TYR A 261 -27.18 -6.27 3.07
CA TYR A 261 -28.47 -6.21 3.78
C TYR A 261 -29.56 -7.05 3.13
N LYS A 262 -29.56 -7.19 1.80
CA LYS A 262 -30.45 -8.12 1.09
C LYS A 262 -30.17 -9.58 1.47
N SER A 263 -28.91 -9.94 1.61
CA SER A 263 -28.48 -11.32 1.88
C SER A 263 -28.57 -11.66 3.38
N TYR A 264 -28.23 -10.71 4.25
CA TYR A 264 -28.19 -10.83 5.69
C TYR A 264 -28.85 -9.59 6.34
N PRO A 265 -30.18 -9.59 6.50
CA PRO A 265 -30.88 -8.50 7.15
C PRO A 265 -30.45 -8.34 8.62
N ASN A 266 -30.27 -7.09 9.05
CA ASN A 266 -29.89 -6.72 10.43
C ASN A 266 -28.57 -7.39 10.92
N ILE A 267 -27.63 -7.68 10.01
CA ILE A 267 -26.38 -8.36 10.36
C ILE A 267 -25.53 -7.55 11.36
N LEU A 268 -25.60 -6.21 11.28
CA LEU A 268 -24.85 -5.34 12.17
C LEU A 268 -25.39 -5.38 13.60
N GLU A 269 -26.69 -5.58 13.80
CA GLU A 269 -27.30 -5.68 15.13
C GLU A 269 -27.17 -7.08 15.74
N GLN A 270 -27.14 -8.13 14.90
CA GLN A 270 -27.10 -9.52 15.36
C GLN A 270 -25.73 -9.95 15.92
N VAL A 271 -24.65 -9.37 15.42
CA VAL A 271 -23.29 -9.73 15.82
C VAL A 271 -22.84 -8.82 16.96
N GLU A 272 -22.74 -9.38 18.15
CA GLU A 272 -22.12 -8.71 19.29
C GLU A 272 -20.61 -8.62 19.09
N VAL A 273 -20.06 -7.41 19.25
CA VAL A 273 -18.62 -7.16 19.14
C VAL A 273 -18.06 -6.96 20.54
N HIS A 274 -17.23 -7.91 21.00
CA HIS A 274 -16.59 -7.83 22.31
C HIS A 274 -15.54 -6.72 22.38
N ASP A 275 -15.36 -6.13 23.56
CA ASP A 275 -14.43 -5.01 23.76
C ASP A 275 -12.97 -5.39 23.49
N THR A 276 -12.58 -6.63 23.78
CA THR A 276 -11.23 -7.15 23.46
C THR A 276 -10.93 -7.10 21.96
N VAL A 277 -11.93 -7.40 21.12
CA VAL A 277 -11.80 -7.32 19.65
C VAL A 277 -11.66 -5.86 19.22
N LYS A 278 -12.45 -4.95 19.81
CA LYS A 278 -12.37 -3.52 19.51
C LYS A 278 -10.98 -2.98 19.83
N GLU A 279 -10.47 -3.25 21.04
CA GLU A 279 -9.16 -2.79 21.51
C GLU A 279 -8.03 -3.24 20.58
N HIS A 280 -8.02 -4.53 20.21
CA HIS A 280 -7.00 -5.09 19.32
C HIS A 280 -7.03 -4.52 17.91
N VAL A 281 -8.23 -4.36 17.34
CA VAL A 281 -8.40 -3.78 16.00
C VAL A 281 -8.01 -2.30 16.03
N ASP A 282 -8.40 -1.57 17.10
CA ASP A 282 -8.07 -0.18 17.33
C ASP A 282 -6.57 0.07 17.41
N GLU A 283 -5.84 -0.73 18.18
CA GLU A 283 -4.38 -0.61 18.27
C GLU A 283 -3.73 -0.66 16.88
N ARG A 284 -4.17 -1.60 16.05
CA ARG A 284 -3.60 -1.84 14.72
C ARG A 284 -3.88 -0.71 13.74
N TRP A 285 -5.15 -0.34 13.54
CA TRP A 285 -5.45 0.69 12.57
C TRP A 285 -4.98 2.08 13.05
N LYS A 286 -4.96 2.36 14.37
CA LYS A 286 -4.42 3.63 14.91
C LYS A 286 -2.93 3.76 14.63
N LYS A 287 -2.16 2.68 14.78
CA LYS A 287 -0.73 2.65 14.44
C LYS A 287 -0.51 2.94 12.94
N ILE A 288 -1.26 2.28 12.07
CA ILE A 288 -1.21 2.49 10.61
C ILE A 288 -1.57 3.95 10.28
N ARG A 289 -2.66 4.46 10.85
CA ARG A 289 -3.15 5.83 10.60
C ARG A 289 -2.17 6.90 11.06
N ALA A 290 -1.55 6.73 12.22
CA ALA A 290 -0.55 7.66 12.75
C ALA A 290 0.64 7.75 11.79
N ALA A 291 1.20 6.62 11.38
CA ALA A 291 2.33 6.57 10.47
C ALA A 291 1.96 7.06 9.04
N HIS A 292 0.77 6.76 8.56
CA HIS A 292 0.29 7.23 7.26
C HIS A 292 0.13 8.75 7.24
N ARG A 293 -0.42 9.32 8.32
CA ARG A 293 -0.52 10.77 8.47
C ARG A 293 0.85 11.43 8.52
N GLU A 294 1.80 10.87 9.27
CA GLU A 294 3.16 11.40 9.33
C GLU A 294 3.83 11.41 7.95
N MET A 295 3.68 10.32 7.17
CA MET A 295 4.17 10.26 5.80
C MET A 295 3.56 11.36 4.91
N ILE A 296 2.23 11.55 4.97
CA ILE A 296 1.55 12.60 4.19
C ILE A 296 2.01 13.99 4.64
N ASP A 297 2.14 14.22 5.95
CA ASP A 297 2.60 15.50 6.50
C ASP A 297 4.04 15.80 6.07
N GLU A 298 4.93 14.80 6.04
CA GLU A 298 6.30 14.94 5.52
C GLU A 298 6.31 15.26 4.02
N GLN A 299 5.50 14.57 3.22
CA GLN A 299 5.36 14.87 1.79
C GLN A 299 4.84 16.29 1.57
N ASN A 300 3.83 16.70 2.33
CA ASN A 300 3.27 18.05 2.29
C ASN A 300 4.28 19.10 2.75
N LYS A 301 5.15 18.78 3.73
CA LYS A 301 6.25 19.68 4.15
C LYS A 301 7.26 19.92 3.03
N MET A 302 7.59 18.87 2.28
CA MET A 302 8.46 19.00 1.10
C MET A 302 7.80 19.84 -0.01
N ASN A 303 6.47 19.89 -0.02
CA ASN A 303 5.65 20.69 -0.93
C ASN A 303 5.23 22.05 -0.35
N ILE A 304 5.83 22.51 0.76
CA ILE A 304 5.62 23.89 1.22
C ILE A 304 6.25 24.82 0.18
N LEU A 305 5.39 25.41 -0.65
CA LEU A 305 5.76 26.53 -1.50
C LEU A 305 6.37 27.61 -0.60
N LYS A 306 7.66 27.91 -0.76
CA LYS A 306 8.27 29.04 -0.06
C LYS A 306 7.50 30.29 -0.47
N THR A 307 6.83 30.93 0.49
CA THR A 307 6.08 32.15 0.24
C THR A 307 6.99 33.36 0.34
N PHE A 308 7.04 34.17 -0.70
CA PHE A 308 7.83 35.40 -0.71
C PHE A 308 6.92 36.62 -0.54
N LYS A 309 7.37 37.52 0.33
CA LYS A 309 6.74 38.82 0.52
C LYS A 309 7.16 39.77 -0.60
N PHE A 310 6.23 40.62 -1.02
CA PHE A 310 6.53 41.76 -1.86
C PHE A 310 7.50 42.70 -1.12
N PRO A 311 8.34 43.47 -1.84
CA PRO A 311 9.32 44.36 -1.23
C PRO A 311 8.73 45.42 -0.28
N GLY A 312 7.43 45.71 -0.43
CA GLY A 312 6.67 46.58 0.44
C GLY A 312 5.20 46.62 0.03
N PRO A 313 4.36 47.26 0.85
CA PRO A 313 2.94 47.42 0.55
C PRO A 313 2.72 48.33 -0.65
N LEU A 314 1.55 48.20 -1.29
CA LEU A 314 1.14 49.08 -2.37
C LEU A 314 0.88 50.48 -1.82
N TYR A 315 1.61 51.46 -2.33
CA TYR A 315 1.40 52.87 -1.97
C TYR A 315 0.02 53.41 -2.43
N LYS A 316 -0.56 52.81 -3.49
CA LYS A 316 -1.91 53.12 -3.99
C LYS A 316 -2.61 51.86 -4.47
N LEU A 317 -3.87 51.67 -4.08
CA LEU A 317 -4.72 50.54 -4.50
C LEU A 317 -5.30 50.77 -5.90
N THR A 318 -4.45 50.68 -6.92
CA THR A 318 -4.86 50.79 -8.33
C THR A 318 -4.31 49.62 -9.14
N TRP A 319 -4.97 49.28 -10.25
CA TRP A 319 -4.51 48.22 -11.16
C TRP A 319 -3.10 48.45 -11.69
N GLU A 320 -2.71 49.71 -11.93
CA GLU A 320 -1.36 50.06 -12.37
C GLU A 320 -0.30 49.71 -11.32
N HIS A 321 -0.55 50.05 -10.05
CA HIS A 321 0.42 49.80 -8.98
C HIS A 321 0.51 48.32 -8.63
N LEU A 322 -0.61 47.60 -8.67
CA LEU A 322 -0.64 46.15 -8.52
C LEU A 322 0.15 45.47 -9.67
N ALA A 323 -0.09 45.88 -10.92
CA ALA A 323 0.61 45.33 -12.08
C ALA A 323 2.12 45.56 -11.97
N ASN A 324 2.55 46.78 -11.60
CA ASN A 324 3.96 47.11 -11.43
C ASN A 324 4.61 46.29 -10.30
N ALA A 325 3.92 46.10 -9.17
CA ALA A 325 4.42 45.28 -8.07
C ALA A 325 4.56 43.80 -8.46
N VAL A 326 3.59 43.25 -9.19
CA VAL A 326 3.61 41.86 -9.67
C VAL A 326 4.71 41.65 -10.71
N VAL A 327 4.88 42.55 -11.68
CA VAL A 327 5.95 42.47 -12.68
C VAL A 327 7.32 42.55 -12.02
N SER A 328 7.52 43.51 -11.11
CA SER A 328 8.77 43.63 -10.34
C SER A 328 9.09 42.37 -9.52
N MET A 329 8.07 41.78 -8.90
CA MET A 329 8.21 40.54 -8.16
C MET A 329 8.55 39.35 -9.07
N PHE A 330 7.91 39.27 -10.24
CA PHE A 330 8.20 38.26 -11.26
C PHE A 330 9.64 38.36 -11.76
N ASP A 331 10.10 39.56 -12.12
CA ASP A 331 11.48 39.80 -12.58
C ASP A 331 12.51 39.40 -11.50
N LYS A 332 12.21 39.67 -10.24
CA LYS A 332 13.05 39.27 -9.10
C LYS A 332 13.11 37.75 -8.97
N LEU A 333 11.97 37.06 -8.99
CA LEU A 333 11.92 35.60 -8.89
C LEU A 333 12.61 34.91 -10.07
N MET A 334 12.45 35.44 -11.29
CA MET A 334 13.15 34.94 -12.48
C MET A 334 14.67 35.12 -12.38
N LYS A 335 15.14 36.23 -11.81
CA LYS A 335 16.58 36.48 -11.60
C LYS A 335 17.18 35.53 -10.56
N GLU A 336 16.40 35.10 -9.58
CA GLU A 336 16.82 34.22 -8.47
C GLU A 336 16.53 32.72 -8.75
N ASP A 337 15.98 32.38 -9.92
CA ASP A 337 15.56 31.02 -10.33
C ASP A 337 14.53 30.38 -9.37
N LEU A 338 13.59 31.20 -8.88
CA LEU A 338 12.57 30.83 -7.88
C LEU A 338 11.16 30.75 -8.49
N VAL A 339 11.03 30.01 -9.60
CA VAL A 339 9.79 29.96 -10.40
C VAL A 339 8.65 29.19 -9.71
N GLU A 340 8.98 28.32 -8.75
CA GLU A 340 8.02 27.50 -7.99
C GLU A 340 7.68 28.10 -6.60
N ALA A 341 7.82 29.41 -6.45
CA ALA A 341 7.55 30.10 -5.19
C ALA A 341 6.07 30.51 -5.03
N GLY A 342 5.56 30.45 -3.80
CA GLY A 342 4.30 31.10 -3.43
C GLY A 342 4.48 32.60 -3.24
N LEU A 343 3.44 33.40 -3.48
CA LEU A 343 3.44 34.84 -3.19
C LEU A 343 2.56 35.13 -1.98
N ASP A 344 3.11 35.84 -1.00
CA ASP A 344 2.34 36.37 0.13
C ASP A 344 1.63 37.66 -0.30
N LEU A 345 0.41 37.53 -0.84
CA LEU A 345 -0.39 38.68 -1.26
C LEU A 345 -0.78 39.61 -0.11
N GLY A 346 -0.75 39.14 1.14
CA GLY A 346 -0.99 39.98 2.32
C GLY A 346 0.06 41.08 2.45
N SER A 347 1.30 40.80 2.05
CA SER A 347 2.39 41.80 2.07
C SER A 347 2.21 43.00 1.13
N LEU A 348 1.21 42.98 0.25
CA LEU A 348 0.81 44.15 -0.56
C LEU A 348 0.02 45.18 0.25
N PHE A 349 -0.34 44.88 1.50
CA PHE A 349 -1.12 45.76 2.38
C PHE A 349 -0.31 46.09 3.64
N GLU A 350 -0.43 47.33 4.15
CA GLU A 350 0.43 47.86 5.23
C GLU A 350 0.33 47.02 6.53
N ASP A 351 -0.85 46.50 6.86
CA ASP A 351 -1.10 45.67 8.04
C ASP A 351 -1.28 44.17 7.71
N GLY A 352 -1.07 43.76 6.45
CA GLY A 352 -1.34 42.40 6.00
C GLY A 352 -2.82 42.07 5.80
N GLU A 353 -3.72 43.02 6.11
CA GLU A 353 -5.16 42.89 5.95
C GLU A 353 -5.65 43.53 4.64
N ILE A 354 -6.52 42.82 3.92
CA ILE A 354 -7.16 43.36 2.71
C ILE A 354 -8.17 44.42 3.17
N PRO A 355 -8.04 45.68 2.71
CA PRO A 355 -8.96 46.74 3.11
C PRO A 355 -10.39 46.39 2.69
N PRO A 356 -11.39 46.68 3.55
CA PRO A 356 -12.78 46.36 3.25
C PRO A 356 -13.23 47.08 1.98
N LYS A 357 -14.04 46.41 1.17
CA LYS A 357 -14.56 46.96 -0.08
C LYS A 357 -15.43 48.19 0.23
N GLU A 358 -14.91 49.39 0.01
CA GLU A 358 -15.71 50.61 0.01
C GLU A 358 -16.66 50.54 -1.20
N LEU A 359 -17.94 50.33 -0.93
CA LEU A 359 -19.00 50.54 -1.92
C LEU A 359 -19.01 52.04 -2.23
N GLN A 360 -18.59 52.41 -3.44
CA GLN A 360 -18.83 53.76 -3.94
C GLN A 360 -20.33 54.00 -3.93
N VAL A 361 -20.81 54.78 -2.96
CA VAL A 361 -22.14 55.39 -3.00
C VAL A 361 -22.06 56.42 -4.12
N VAL A 362 -22.52 56.03 -5.31
CA VAL A 362 -22.81 56.99 -6.37
C VAL A 362 -24.03 57.77 -5.87
N GLU A 363 -23.82 58.99 -5.37
CA GLU A 363 -24.95 59.90 -5.09
C GLU A 363 -25.71 60.13 -6.41
N PRO A 364 -27.04 59.93 -6.42
CA PRO A 364 -27.81 60.12 -7.64
C PRO A 364 -27.79 61.59 -8.02
N MET A 365 -27.27 61.85 -9.23
CA MET A 365 -27.35 63.13 -9.91
C MET A 365 -28.83 63.53 -10.01
N GLU A 366 -29.27 64.60 -9.34
CA GLU A 366 -30.61 65.17 -9.53
C GLU A 366 -30.74 65.68 -10.96
N VAL A 367 -31.27 64.85 -11.85
CA VAL A 367 -31.70 65.28 -13.17
C VAL A 367 -33.19 65.63 -13.08
N SER A 368 -33.47 66.92 -13.08
CA SER A 368 -34.81 67.47 -13.25
C SER A 368 -35.34 67.07 -14.62
N ILE A 369 -36.35 66.21 -14.68
CA ILE A 369 -37.13 66.01 -15.91
C ILE A 369 -38.61 66.14 -15.59
N SER A 370 -39.19 67.14 -16.25
CA SER A 370 -40.60 67.47 -16.31
C SER A 370 -41.46 66.29 -16.77
N SER A 371 -42.62 66.21 -16.14
CA SER A 371 -43.79 65.39 -16.50
C SER A 371 -44.01 65.16 -18.00
N THR A 372 -44.17 63.91 -18.41
CA THR A 372 -45.13 63.55 -19.46
C THR A 372 -45.66 62.13 -19.19
N GLN A 373 -46.98 62.04 -19.04
CA GLN A 373 -47.72 60.80 -18.79
C GLN A 373 -47.64 59.88 -20.01
N MET A 374 -47.39 58.59 -19.79
CA MET A 374 -47.83 57.52 -20.70
C MET A 374 -48.31 56.33 -19.88
N SER A 375 -49.46 55.81 -20.28
CA SER A 375 -50.38 54.91 -19.59
C SER A 375 -49.98 53.43 -19.65
N GLN A 376 -50.48 52.66 -18.69
CA GLN A 376 -50.21 51.23 -18.39
C GLN A 376 -50.65 50.20 -19.46
N GLU A 377 -50.74 50.54 -20.74
CA GLU A 377 -51.18 49.61 -21.80
C GLU A 377 -50.05 49.00 -22.64
N GLU A 378 -48.80 49.46 -22.51
CA GLU A 378 -47.67 48.91 -23.29
C GLU A 378 -46.91 47.75 -22.62
N PHE A 379 -47.22 47.40 -21.37
CA PHE A 379 -46.50 46.33 -20.65
C PHE A 379 -47.08 44.91 -20.86
N LEU A 380 -48.25 44.78 -21.49
CA LEU A 380 -48.93 43.48 -21.68
C LEU A 380 -48.80 42.89 -23.09
N ALA A 381 -48.10 43.57 -24.01
CA ALA A 381 -47.87 43.09 -25.37
C ALA A 381 -46.49 42.42 -25.59
N ALA A 382 -45.59 42.48 -24.61
CA ALA A 382 -44.23 41.92 -24.74
C ALA A 382 -44.07 40.50 -24.16
N GLU A 383 -45.05 39.98 -23.40
CA GLU A 383 -45.01 38.63 -22.82
C GLU A 383 -45.65 37.54 -23.70
N THR A 384 -46.18 37.88 -24.90
CA THR A 384 -46.86 36.91 -25.79
C THR A 384 -46.07 36.53 -27.06
N GLU A 385 -44.86 37.04 -27.27
CA GLU A 385 -44.06 36.75 -28.49
C GLU A 385 -42.84 35.85 -28.29
N MET A 386 -42.60 35.31 -27.08
CA MET A 386 -41.44 34.42 -26.84
C MET A 386 -41.76 32.91 -26.73
N ASP A 387 -43.03 32.52 -26.89
CA ASP A 387 -43.48 31.11 -26.91
C ASP A 387 -43.84 30.58 -28.31
N ALA A 388 -43.53 31.33 -29.38
CA ALA A 388 -43.84 30.95 -30.77
C ALA A 388 -42.61 30.70 -31.68
N GLN A 389 -41.43 30.46 -31.10
CA GLN A 389 -40.23 30.02 -31.85
C GLN A 389 -39.56 28.81 -31.18
N SER A 390 -40.34 27.75 -30.99
CA SER A 390 -39.87 26.40 -30.69
C SER A 390 -40.98 25.39 -31.05
N SER A 391 -41.32 25.30 -32.35
CA SER A 391 -42.06 24.20 -32.97
C SER A 391 -41.71 24.09 -34.43
#